data_AF-A0A1I9Q2Y9-F1
#
_entry.id   AF-A0A1I9Q2Y9-F1
#
_cell.length_a   1.000
_cell.length_b   1.000
_cell.length_c   1.000
_cell.angle_alpha   90.00
_cell.angle_beta   90.00
_cell.angle_gamma   90.00
#
_symmetry.space_group_name_H-M   'P 1'
#
loop_
_entity.id
_entity.type
_entity.pdbx_description
1 polymer ?
#
loop_
_entity_poly.entity_id
_entity_poly.type
_entity_poly.pdbx_seq_one_letter_code
_entity_poly.pdbx_strand_id
1 'polypeptide(L)' 'EMISASWDHTIKVWDAELGGIKSEIVGNKSFFDLHWSPLTRTALTASA' A
#
# COMPACT_ATOMS: atom_id res chain seq x y z
N GLU A 1 1.42 -9.90 -4.97
CA GLU A 1 1.77 -8.66 -4.25
C GLU A 1 0.53 -8.18 -3.51
N MET A 2 0.63 -8.00 -2.19
CA MET A 2 -0.46 -7.48 -1.36
C MET A 2 -0.08 -6.06 -0.93
N ILE A 3 -1.06 -5.17 -0.83
CA ILE A 3 -0.82 -3.78 -0.44
C ILE A 3 -1.80 -3.43 0.67
N SER A 4 -1.30 -2.76 1.70
CA SER A 4 -2.09 -2.29 2.84
C SER A 4 -1.82 -0.82 3.11
N ALA A 5 -2.87 -0.04 3.28
CA ALA A 5 -2.83 1.33 3.77
C ALA A 5 -3.17 1.35 5.27
N SER A 6 -2.50 2.23 6.02
CA SER A 6 -2.70 2.36 7.46
C SER A 6 -2.83 3.83 7.87
N TRP A 7 -3.47 4.03 9.03
CA TRP A 7 -3.63 5.36 9.63
C TRP A 7 -2.34 5.88 10.27
N ASP A 8 -1.32 5.04 10.38
CA ASP A 8 0.05 5.39 10.78
C ASP A 8 0.84 6.17 9.71
N HIS A 9 0.14 6.63 8.66
CA HIS A 9 0.70 7.36 7.51
C HIS A 9 1.63 6.49 6.65
N THR A 10 1.48 5.17 6.70
CA THR A 10 2.26 4.25 5.86
C THR A 10 1.39 3.45 4.91
N ILE A 11 1.95 3.14 3.75
CA ILE A 11 1.46 2.13 2.83
C ILE A 11 2.55 1.06 2.74
N LYS A 12 2.18 -0.19 3.00
CA LYS A 12 3.10 -1.33 2.96
C LYS A 12 2.75 -2.22 1.78
N VAL A 13 3.78 -2.57 1.02
CA VAL A 13 3.73 -3.55 -0.06
C VAL A 13 4.37 -4.82 0.44
N TRP A 14 3.63 -5.91 0.33
CA TRP A 14 3.98 -7.23 0.83
C TRP A 14 4.25 -8.17 -0.34
N ASP A 15 5.35 -8.91 -0.22
CA ASP A 15 5.65 -10.03 -1.08
C ASP A 15 5.14 -11.30 -0.39
N ALA A 16 4.10 -11.90 -0.98
CA ALA A 16 3.46 -13.09 -0.42
C ALA A 16 4.31 -14.36 -0.63
N GLU A 17 5.23 -14.36 -1.60
CA GLU A 17 6.12 -15.51 -1.86
C GLU A 17 7.30 -15.52 -0.88
N LEU A 18 7.84 -14.34 -0.56
CA LEU A 18 8.89 -14.16 0.44
C LEU A 18 8.37 -14.02 1.88
N GLY A 19 7.05 -13.81 2.06
CA GLY A 19 6.41 -13.68 3.37
C GLY A 19 6.79 -12.40 4.12
N GLY A 20 7.17 -11.33 3.40
CA GLY A 20 7.77 -10.14 3.99
C GLY A 20 7.31 -8.82 3.39
N ILE A 21 7.69 -7.73 4.05
CA ILE A 21 7.49 -6.38 3.51
C ILE A 21 8.53 -6.15 2.43
N LYS A 22 8.06 -5.89 1.22
CA LYS A 22 8.89 -5.56 0.06
C LYS A 22 9.24 -4.08 0.04
N SER A 23 8.27 -3.23 0.37
CA SER A 23 8.44 -1.79 0.38
C SER A 23 7.49 -1.14 1.38
N GLU A 24 7.95 -0.05 1.98
CA GLU A 24 7.16 0.82 2.82
C GLU A 24 7.22 2.23 2.23
N ILE A 25 6.05 2.86 2.10
CA ILE A 25 5.88 4.21 1.58
C ILE A 25 5.30 5.03 2.71
N VAL A 26 6.05 6.04 3.15
CA VAL A 26 5.63 6.94 4.24
C VAL A 26 5.03 8.20 3.62
N GLY A 27 3.78 8.46 3.94
CA GLY A 27 3.06 9.68 3.58
C GLY A 27 3.07 10.69 4.72
N ASN A 28 2.62 11.91 4.41
CA ASN A 28 2.46 12.97 5.42
C ASN A 28 1.04 12.98 6.04
N LYS A 29 0.17 12.08 5.60
CA LYS A 29 -1.24 12.02 5.99
C LYS A 29 -1.71 10.58 6.08
N SER A 30 -2.75 10.35 6.88
CA SER A 30 -3.41 9.06 6.99
C SER A 30 -4.08 8.67 5.67
N PHE A 31 -3.91 7.41 5.29
CA PHE A 31 -4.54 6.83 4.11
C PHE A 31 -5.82 6.09 4.55
N PHE A 32 -6.93 6.34 3.86
CA PHE A 32 -8.25 5.81 4.23
C PHE A 32 -8.80 4.80 3.23
N ASP A 33 -8.33 4.87 1.98
CA ASP A 33 -8.77 3.97 0.92
C ASP A 33 -7.58 3.51 0.08
N LEU A 34 -7.68 2.29 -0.46
CA LEU A 34 -6.63 1.64 -1.25
C LEU A 34 -7.25 0.68 -2.26
N HIS A 35 -6.96 0.92 -3.54
CA HIS A 35 -7.40 0.06 -4.64
C HIS A 35 -6.21 -0.37 -5.50
N TRP A 36 -6.12 -1.68 -5.79
CA TRP A 36 -5.06 -2.26 -6.61
C TRP A 36 -5.60 -2.73 -7.96
N SER A 37 -4.93 -2.32 -9.05
CA SER A 37 -5.21 -2.82 -10.40
C SER A 37 -4.13 -3.82 -10.82
N PRO A 38 -4.45 -5.10 -11.02
CA PRO A 38 -3.49 -6.09 -11.53
C PRO A 38 -3.14 -5.88 -13.00
N LEU A 39 -4.05 -5.27 -13.78
CA LEU A 39 -3.86 -5.05 -15.23
C LEU A 39 -2.76 -4.01 -15.50
N THR A 40 -2.74 -2.93 -14.71
CA THR A 40 -1.80 -1.82 -14.88
C THR A 40 -0.69 -1.81 -13.82
N ARG A 41 -0.68 -2.79 -12.91
CA ARG A 41 0.23 -2.87 -11.74
C ARG A 41 0.33 -1.54 -10.98
N THR A 42 -0.82 -0.89 -10.78
CA THR A 42 -0.91 0.43 -10.16
C THR A 42 -1.80 0.36 -8.92
N ALA A 43 -1.34 0.99 -7.84
CA ALA A 43 -2.12 1.22 -6.63
C ALA A 43 -2.64 2.65 -6.60
N LEU A 44 -3.92 2.82 -6.29
CA LEU A 44 -4.55 4.10 -5.99
C LEU A 44 -4.82 4.16 -4.50
N THR A 45 -4.49 5.28 -3.88
CA THR A 45 -4.69 5.49 -2.44
C THR A 45 -5.31 6.86 -2.21
N ALA A 46 -6.24 6.96 -1.26
CA ALA A 46 -6.84 8.24 -0.87
C ALA A 46 -6.40 8.64 0.54
N SER A 47 -6.00 9.89 0.71
CA SER A 47 -5.70 10.53 1.99
C SER A 47 -6.54 11.78 2.17
N ALA A 48 -6.90 12.14 3.40
CA ALA A 48 -7.62 13.39 3.73
C ALA A 48 -6.71 14.62 3.68
#